data_AF-A0A351J9R6-F1
#
_entry.id   AF-A0A351J9R6-F1
#
_cell.length_a   1.000
_cell.length_b   1.000
_cell.length_c   1.000
_cell.angle_alpha   90.00
_cell.angle_beta   90.00
_cell.angle_gamma   90.00
#
_symmetry.space_group_name_H-M   'P 1'
#
loop_
_entity.id
_entity.type
_entity.pdbx_description
1 polymer ?
#
loop_
_entity_poly.entity_id
_entity_poly.type
_entity_poly.pdbx_seq_one_letter_code
_entity_poly.pdbx_strand_id
1 'polypeptide(L)'
;MHGIRLRGALIMTLHGAILRFMLGGAAVCAAFYAGKKLGGRVGGIFAAFPAVFVSAILSCAIDGGTAADISSRAFTIARGALIGMTVNIFCAALAGVLITKYGWRRGIALALGGWLAAAALIFGGAAALEWIGL
;
A
#
# COMPACT_ATOMS: atom_id res chain seq x y z
N MET A 1 -4.46 -34.90 7.06
CA MET A 1 -4.27 -34.16 5.78
C MET A 1 -4.60 -32.65 5.87
N HIS A 2 -5.34 -32.17 6.88
CA HIS A 2 -5.58 -30.72 7.09
C HIS A 2 -4.32 -29.90 7.46
N GLY A 3 -3.37 -30.48 8.21
CA GLY A 3 -2.17 -29.75 8.67
C GLY A 3 -1.15 -29.39 7.58
N ILE A 4 -1.11 -30.12 6.46
CA ILE A 4 -0.17 -29.85 5.35
C ILE A 4 -0.69 -28.72 4.46
N ARG A 5 -2.02 -28.63 4.21
CA ARG A 5 -2.63 -27.50 3.50
C ARG A 5 -2.51 -26.19 4.29
N LEU A 6 -2.67 -26.23 5.62
CA LEU A 6 -2.52 -25.04 6.45
C LEU A 6 -1.08 -24.51 6.44
N ARG A 7 -0.08 -25.41 6.52
CA ARG A 7 1.34 -25.05 6.42
C ARG A 7 1.69 -24.52 5.02
N GLY A 8 1.20 -25.15 3.95
CA GLY A 8 1.41 -24.68 2.58
C GLY A 8 0.80 -23.31 2.31
N ALA A 9 -0.42 -23.06 2.78
CA ALA A 9 -1.08 -21.76 2.69
C ALA A 9 -0.33 -20.68 3.49
N LEU A 10 0.07 -20.98 4.73
CA LEU A 10 0.83 -20.05 5.58
C LEU A 10 2.17 -19.65 4.94
N ILE A 11 2.87 -20.62 4.35
CA ILE A 11 4.13 -20.38 3.64
C ILE A 11 3.89 -19.49 2.41
N MET A 12 2.85 -19.72 1.61
CA MET A 12 2.49 -18.86 0.47
C MET A 12 2.15 -17.42 0.92
N THR A 13 1.40 -17.24 2.01
CA THR A 13 1.09 -15.91 2.57
C THR A 13 2.33 -15.19 3.06
N LEU A 14 3.28 -15.91 3.67
CA LEU A 14 4.53 -15.35 4.20
C LEU A 14 5.45 -14.86 3.08
N HIS A 15 5.59 -15.61 1.98
CA HIS A 15 6.38 -15.19 0.82
C HIS A 15 5.83 -13.89 0.21
N GLY A 16 4.50 -13.78 0.06
CA GLY A 16 3.86 -12.56 -0.41
C GLY A 16 4.08 -11.37 0.54
N ALA A 17 4.06 -11.58 1.86
CA ALA A 17 4.33 -10.55 2.85
C ALA A 17 5.79 -10.07 2.81
N ILE A 18 6.75 -11.00 2.71
CA ILE A 18 8.18 -10.69 2.61
C ILE A 18 8.46 -9.89 1.33
N LEU A 19 7.89 -10.28 0.19
CA LEU A 19 8.04 -9.56 -1.08
C LEU A 19 7.54 -8.11 -0.97
N ARG A 20 6.37 -7.91 -0.34
CA ARG A 20 5.81 -6.56 -0.09
C ARG A 20 6.71 -5.73 0.81
N PHE A 21 7.25 -6.34 1.87
CA PHE A 21 8.16 -5.66 2.78
C PHE A 21 9.49 -5.31 2.11
N MET A 22 10.10 -6.23 1.37
CA MET A 22 11.38 -6.00 0.68
C MET A 22 11.24 -4.92 -0.40
N LEU A 23 10.23 -5.03 -1.27
CA LEU A 23 10.02 -4.07 -2.35
C LEU A 23 9.56 -2.71 -1.81
N GLY A 24 8.68 -2.70 -0.81
CA GLY A 24 8.25 -1.47 -0.14
C GLY A 24 9.39 -0.79 0.61
N GLY A 25 10.13 -1.54 1.44
CA GLY A 25 11.27 -1.03 2.20
C GLY A 25 12.39 -0.54 1.29
N ALA A 26 12.70 -1.26 0.21
CA ALA A 26 13.65 -0.82 -0.79
C ALA A 26 13.23 0.50 -1.47
N ALA A 27 11.94 0.66 -1.79
CA ALA A 27 11.42 1.90 -2.35
C ALA A 27 11.54 3.08 -1.38
N VAL A 28 11.27 2.86 -0.08
CA VAL A 28 11.47 3.89 0.96
C VAL A 28 12.94 4.29 1.07
N CYS A 29 13.87 3.33 1.09
CA CYS A 29 15.30 3.60 1.10
C CYS A 29 15.76 4.35 -0.15
N ALA A 30 15.26 3.96 -1.33
CA ALA A 30 15.54 4.65 -2.59
C ALA A 30 15.01 6.09 -2.58
N ALA A 31 13.81 6.31 -2.06
CA ALA A 31 13.23 7.64 -1.90
C ALA A 31 14.06 8.54 -0.98
N PHE A 32 14.55 8.00 0.14
CA PHE A 32 15.43 8.73 1.05
C PHE A 32 16.75 9.13 0.37
N TYR A 33 17.41 8.20 -0.31
CA TYR A 33 18.66 8.49 -1.01
C TYR A 33 18.46 9.47 -2.18
N ALA A 34 17.40 9.29 -2.97
CA ALA A 34 17.02 10.20 -4.04
C ALA A 34 16.70 11.60 -3.50
N GLY A 35 15.99 11.71 -2.38
CA GLY A 35 15.71 12.99 -1.73
C GLY A 35 16.97 13.71 -1.26
N LYS A 36 17.96 12.98 -0.71
CA LYS A 36 19.25 13.53 -0.29
C LYS A 36 20.09 14.01 -1.47
N LYS A 37 20.05 13.31 -2.62
CA LYS A 37 20.91 13.59 -3.78
C LYS A 37 20.30 14.52 -4.82
N LEU A 38 18.97 14.45 -5.02
CA LEU A 38 18.23 15.10 -6.10
C LEU A 38 17.20 16.13 -5.58
N GLY A 39 17.12 16.31 -4.25
CA GLY A 39 16.24 17.27 -3.60
C GLY A 39 14.89 16.71 -3.18
N GLY A 40 14.23 17.41 -2.25
CA GLY A 40 13.01 16.93 -1.59
C GLY A 40 11.82 16.65 -2.52
N ARG A 41 11.70 17.35 -3.66
CA ARG A 41 10.64 17.09 -4.66
C ARG A 41 10.79 15.71 -5.30
N VAL A 42 12.00 15.34 -5.70
CA VAL A 42 12.28 14.02 -6.29
C VAL A 42 12.11 12.92 -5.23
N GLY A 43 12.62 13.16 -4.01
CA GLY A 43 12.40 12.24 -2.88
C GLY A 43 10.91 12.00 -2.60
N GLY A 44 10.07 13.03 -2.71
CA GLY A 44 8.62 12.92 -2.56
C GLY A 44 7.94 12.06 -3.63
N ILE A 45 8.36 12.15 -4.90
CA ILE A 45 7.84 11.30 -5.98
C ILE A 45 8.15 9.82 -5.70
N PHE A 46 9.39 9.52 -5.32
CA PHE A 46 9.79 8.15 -4.98
C PHE A 46 9.11 7.64 -3.70
N ALA A 47 8.81 8.51 -2.74
CA ALA A 47 8.08 8.14 -1.53
C ALA A 47 6.63 7.71 -1.82
N ALA A 48 6.03 8.23 -2.89
CA ALA A 48 4.69 7.85 -3.36
C ALA A 48 4.70 6.67 -4.36
N PHE A 49 5.87 6.09 -4.67
CA PHE A 49 6.00 5.06 -5.67
C PHE A 49 5.22 3.79 -5.27
N PRO A 50 4.44 3.18 -6.17
CA PRO A 50 3.52 2.09 -5.83
C PRO A 50 4.23 0.73 -5.72
N ALA A 51 5.33 0.63 -4.98
CA ALA A 51 6.13 -0.59 -4.84
C ALA A 51 5.32 -1.76 -4.25
N VAL A 52 4.46 -1.47 -3.27
CA VAL A 52 3.59 -2.47 -2.65
C VAL A 52 2.57 -3.02 -3.66
N PHE A 53 2.02 -2.17 -4.54
CA PHE A 53 1.14 -2.61 -5.61
C PHE A 53 1.87 -3.51 -6.60
N VAL A 54 3.05 -3.12 -7.07
CA VAL A 54 3.87 -3.95 -7.99
C VAL A 54 4.17 -5.31 -7.37
N SER A 55 4.53 -5.35 -6.09
CA SER A 55 4.79 -6.60 -5.37
C SER A 55 3.54 -7.50 -5.26
N ALA A 56 2.35 -6.90 -5.17
CA ALA A 56 1.10 -7.64 -5.12
C ALA A 56 0.76 -8.27 -6.47
N ILE A 57 0.96 -7.55 -7.58
CA ILE A 57 0.81 -8.10 -8.93
C ILE A 57 1.84 -9.21 -9.19
N LEU A 58 3.09 -9.02 -8.74
CA LEU A 58 4.13 -10.04 -8.86
C LEU A 58 3.79 -11.29 -8.06
N SER A 59 3.17 -11.15 -6.89
CA SER A 59 2.69 -12.29 -6.10
C SER A 59 1.65 -13.10 -6.87
N CYS A 60 0.72 -12.45 -7.59
CA CYS A 60 -0.24 -13.17 -8.43
C CYS A 60 0.42 -14.01 -9.53
N ALA A 61 1.55 -13.56 -10.06
CA ALA A 61 2.32 -14.32 -11.04
C ALA A 61 3.06 -15.51 -10.40
N ILE A 62 3.61 -15.32 -9.19
CA ILE A 62 4.32 -16.37 -8.44
C ILE A 62 3.35 -17.45 -7.93
N ASP A 63 2.16 -17.06 -7.49
CA ASP A 63 1.11 -17.98 -7.02
C ASP A 63 0.57 -18.90 -8.14
N GLY A 64 0.90 -18.60 -9.40
CA GLY A 64 0.57 -19.41 -10.57
C GLY A 64 -0.92 -19.37 -10.96
N GLY A 65 -1.26 -20.16 -11.98
CA GLY A 65 -2.60 -20.21 -12.59
C GLY A 65 -2.55 -19.93 -14.09
N THR A 66 -3.72 -19.86 -14.73
CA THR A 66 -3.78 -19.48 -16.15
C THR A 66 -3.50 -17.99 -16.32
N ALA A 67 -3.09 -17.58 -17.53
CA ALA A 67 -2.90 -16.16 -17.83
C ALA A 67 -4.17 -15.33 -17.54
N ALA A 68 -5.35 -15.90 -17.82
CA ALA A 68 -6.64 -15.27 -17.52
C ALA A 68 -6.87 -15.07 -16.01
N ASP A 69 -6.54 -16.07 -15.18
CA ASP A 69 -6.68 -15.99 -13.72
C ASP A 69 -5.73 -14.94 -13.11
N ILE A 70 -4.50 -14.87 -13.62
CA ILE A 70 -3.50 -13.90 -13.17
C ILE A 70 -3.97 -12.49 -13.54
N SER A 71 -4.41 -12.27 -14.78
CA SER A 71 -4.93 -10.97 -15.22
C SER A 71 -6.17 -10.53 -14.44
N SER A 72 -7.10 -11.44 -14.15
CA SER A 72 -8.31 -11.15 -13.37
C SER A 72 -7.98 -10.72 -11.93
N ARG A 73 -7.08 -11.46 -11.26
CA ARG A 73 -6.61 -11.12 -9.91
C ARG A 73 -5.82 -9.81 -9.88
N ALA A 74 -4.92 -9.62 -10.84
CA ALA A 74 -4.17 -8.38 -11.02
C ALA A 74 -5.10 -7.17 -11.21
N PHE A 75 -6.15 -7.31 -12.02
CA PHE A 75 -7.14 -6.25 -12.25
C PHE A 75 -7.93 -5.91 -11.00
N THR A 76 -8.31 -6.93 -10.21
CA THR A 76 -9.01 -6.73 -8.93
C THR A 76 -8.13 -5.95 -7.94
N ILE A 77 -6.85 -6.32 -7.83
CA ILE A 77 -5.87 -5.61 -7.00
C ILE A 77 -5.70 -4.16 -7.51
N ALA A 78 -5.61 -3.96 -8.83
CA ALA A 78 -5.48 -2.63 -9.42
C ALA A 78 -6.68 -1.72 -9.09
N ARG A 79 -7.92 -2.22 -9.15
CA ARG A 79 -9.10 -1.44 -8.76
C ARG A 79 -9.07 -1.02 -7.29
N GLY A 80 -8.70 -1.93 -6.39
CA GLY A 80 -8.52 -1.60 -4.97
C GLY A 80 -7.39 -0.59 -4.75
N ALA A 81 -6.26 -0.76 -5.45
CA ALA A 81 -5.12 0.14 -5.37
C ALA A 81 -5.44 1.56 -5.84
N LEU A 82 -6.23 1.71 -6.92
CA LEU A 82 -6.67 3.02 -7.43
C LEU A 82 -7.44 3.81 -6.37
N ILE A 83 -8.40 3.16 -5.68
CA ILE A 83 -9.15 3.79 -4.58
C ILE A 83 -8.20 4.28 -3.49
N GLY A 84 -7.27 3.41 -3.06
CA GLY A 84 -6.27 3.75 -2.04
C GLY A 84 -5.35 4.91 -2.47
N MET A 85 -4.90 4.93 -3.73
CA MET A 85 -4.05 6.00 -4.26
C MET A 85 -4.78 7.34 -4.33
N THR A 86 -6.06 7.35 -4.71
CA THR A 86 -6.88 8.57 -4.70
C THR A 86 -6.96 9.15 -3.29
N VAL A 87 -7.24 8.32 -2.28
CA VAL A 87 -7.27 8.78 -0.87
C VAL A 87 -5.91 9.28 -0.41
N ASN A 88 -4.83 8.62 -0.83
CA ASN A 88 -3.47 9.06 -0.50
C ASN A 88 -3.17 10.47 -1.05
N ILE A 89 -3.64 10.83 -2.24
CA ILE A 89 -3.50 12.19 -2.80
C ILE A 89 -4.15 13.22 -1.87
N PHE A 90 -5.38 12.96 -1.43
CA PHE A 90 -6.10 13.84 -0.49
C PHE A 90 -5.36 13.96 0.85
N CYS A 91 -4.89 12.84 1.41
CA CYS A 91 -4.12 12.83 2.65
C CYS A 91 -2.80 13.62 2.53
N ALA A 92 -2.07 13.45 1.43
CA ALA A 92 -0.82 14.16 1.20
C ALA A 92 -1.02 15.69 1.08
N ALA A 93 -2.07 16.12 0.38
CA ALA A 93 -2.43 17.53 0.29
C ALA A 93 -2.81 18.10 1.66
N LEU A 94 -3.67 17.39 2.41
CA LEU A 94 -4.09 17.80 3.74
C LEU A 94 -2.92 17.85 4.73
N ALA A 95 -2.01 16.87 4.67
CA ALA A 95 -0.79 16.86 5.47
C ALA A 95 0.07 18.09 5.19
N GLY A 96 0.25 18.48 3.93
CA GLY A 96 0.96 19.71 3.55
C GLY A 96 0.35 20.96 4.18
N VAL A 97 -0.97 21.10 4.12
CA VAL A 97 -1.70 22.23 4.72
C VAL A 97 -1.61 22.21 6.25
N LEU A 98 -1.78 21.06 6.89
CA LEU A 98 -1.75 20.94 8.35
C LEU A 98 -0.35 21.16 8.92
N ILE A 99 0.69 20.66 8.25
CA ILE A 99 2.10 20.87 8.62
C ILE A 99 2.47 22.34 8.52
N THR A 100 2.06 23.02 7.45
CA THR A 100 2.33 24.46 7.29
C THR A 100 1.54 25.32 8.28
N LYS A 101 0.30 24.95 8.62
CA LYS A 101 -0.57 25.72 9.53
C LYS A 101 -0.27 25.53 11.02
N TYR A 102 0.02 24.30 11.45
CA TYR A 102 0.17 23.96 12.88
C TYR A 102 1.60 23.60 13.30
N GLY A 103 2.55 23.74 12.38
CA GLY A 103 3.95 23.36 12.56
C GLY A 103 4.18 21.86 12.40
N TRP A 104 5.43 21.47 12.20
CA TRP A 104 5.79 20.12 11.76
C TRP A 104 5.39 19.00 12.73
N ARG A 105 5.54 19.20 14.06
CA ARG A 105 5.21 18.15 15.05
C ARG A 105 3.72 17.82 15.09
N ARG A 106 2.89 18.86 15.25
CA ARG A 106 1.42 18.72 15.30
C ARG A 106 0.87 18.35 13.94
N GLY A 107 1.43 18.90 12.86
CA GLY A 107 1.06 18.56 11.49
C GLY A 107 1.30 17.09 11.15
N ILE A 108 2.44 16.51 11.52
CA ILE A 108 2.71 15.07 11.34
C ILE A 108 1.72 14.24 12.16
N ALA A 109 1.49 14.59 13.43
CA ALA A 109 0.55 13.87 14.29
C ALA A 109 -0.88 13.89 13.72
N LEU A 110 -1.35 15.05 13.24
CA LEU A 110 -2.67 15.19 12.63
C LEU A 110 -2.75 14.51 11.26
N ALA A 111 -1.70 14.53 10.45
CA ALA A 111 -1.63 13.83 9.17
C ALA A 111 -1.70 12.31 9.38
N LEU A 112 -0.96 11.77 10.35
CA LEU A 112 -1.03 10.36 10.73
C LEU A 112 -2.42 9.98 11.25
N GLY A 113 -3.00 10.79 12.13
CA GLY A 113 -4.36 10.59 12.64
C GLY A 113 -5.41 10.62 11.53
N GLY A 114 -5.31 11.58 10.61
CA GLY A 114 -6.19 11.69 9.45
C GLY A 114 -6.07 10.49 8.51
N TRP A 115 -4.85 9.99 8.30
CA TRP A 115 -4.64 8.77 7.52
C TRP A 115 -5.26 7.54 8.18
N LEU A 116 -5.08 7.36 9.50
CA LEU A 116 -5.71 6.27 10.24
C LEU A 116 -7.24 6.35 10.20
N ALA A 117 -7.80 7.55 10.33
CA ALA A 117 -9.24 7.77 10.21
C ALA A 117 -9.75 7.42 8.80
N ALA A 118 -9.05 7.86 7.76
CA ALA A 118 -9.38 7.52 6.37
C ALA A 118 -9.30 6.00 6.13
N ALA A 119 -8.27 5.33 6.66
CA ALA A 119 -8.17 3.87 6.58
C ALA A 119 -9.36 3.18 7.28
N ALA A 120 -9.69 3.60 8.50
CA ALA A 120 -10.83 3.06 9.25
C ALA A 120 -12.16 3.26 8.49
N LEU A 121 -12.36 4.40 7.84
CA LEU A 121 -13.55 4.67 7.03
C LEU A 121 -13.62 3.78 5.78
N ILE A 122 -12.49 3.56 5.10
CA ILE A 122 -12.45 2.68 3.91
C ILE A 122 -12.74 1.24 4.31
N PHE A 123 -12.04 0.71 5.31
CA PHE A 123 -12.22 -0.68 5.74
C PHE A 123 -13.58 -0.90 6.40
N GLY A 124 -14.02 0.03 7.26
CA GLY A 124 -15.33 -0.03 7.90
C GLY A 124 -16.48 0.12 6.90
N GLY A 125 -16.36 1.04 5.95
CA GLY A 125 -17.35 1.23 4.88
C GLY A 125 -17.41 0.04 3.92
N ALA A 126 -16.25 -0.51 3.54
CA ALA A 126 -16.20 -1.70 2.69
C ALA A 126 -16.74 -2.96 3.40
N ALA A 127 -16.57 -3.08 4.72
CA ALA A 127 -17.20 -4.14 5.51
C ALA A 127 -18.73 -3.94 5.60
N ALA A 128 -19.20 -2.69 5.82
CA ALA A 128 -20.62 -2.38 5.90
C ALA A 128 -21.38 -2.55 4.57
N LEU A 129 -20.67 -2.46 3.44
CA LEU A 129 -21.21 -2.67 2.09
C LEU A 129 -21.05 -4.11 1.59
N GLU A 130 -20.66 -5.06 2.45
CA GLU A 130 -20.34 -6.47 2.12
C GLU A 130 -19.30 -6.63 0.99
N TRP A 131 -18.51 -5.59 0.71
CA TRP A 131 -17.50 -5.63 -0.35
C TRP A 131 -16.27 -6.43 0.07
N ILE A 132 -16.01 -6.50 1.38
CA ILE A 132 -15.03 -7.42 1.97
C ILE A 132 -15.85 -8.50 2.69
N GLY A 133 -15.96 -9.69 2.08
CA GLY A 133 -16.51 -10.86 2.77
C GLY A 133 -15.55 -11.24 3.90
N LEU A 134 -15.88 -10.85 5.13
CA LEU A 134 -15.24 -11.34 6.36
C LEU A 134 -15.86 -12.67 6.76
#